data_AF-A0A835SNK5-F1
#
_entry.id   AF-A0A835SNK5-F1
#
_cell.length_a   1.000
_cell.length_b   1.000
_cell.length_c   1.000
_cell.angle_alpha   90.00
_cell.angle_beta   90.00
_cell.angle_gamma   90.00
#
_symmetry.space_group_name_H-M   'P 1'
#
loop_
_entity.id
_entity.type
_entity.pdbx_description
1 polymer ?
#
loop_
_entity_poly.entity_id
_entity_poly.type
_entity_poly.pdbx_seq_one_letter_code
_entity_poly.pdbx_strand_id
1 'polypeptide(L)'
;MSDGSPTKVGAGLLICCEGSCLLLRRSESSGNPGSWGLPGGNADEADRGDLLGTAMREAREEVGQLPEGLHVLGQVLTRRGKALQKHYTVFVASIPGSSRARYAPQLNDEHTDWRWVDLAHVAALAGGVHPHAHLLPAAAAQQDDGEASAGGGGDGGAPGSSNNNSNGAAPDPHQHHGHHHHHHHSHSHGHGHGSHGDGGVAAELAAGAAAAAGPPPGGMTLHPVVRILFGGAHTEALAAMLPPSVGSPVKAPPPPA
;
A
#
# COMPACT_ATOMS: atom_id res chain seq x y z
N MET A 1 12.71 36.10 -6.76
CA MET A 1 11.86 35.01 -7.27
C MET A 1 12.68 33.75 -7.11
N SER A 2 12.26 32.83 -6.24
CA SER A 2 12.96 31.54 -6.08
C SER A 2 13.01 30.84 -7.44
N ASP A 3 14.16 30.28 -7.81
CA ASP A 3 14.55 29.85 -9.17
C ASP A 3 13.75 28.69 -9.78
N GLY A 4 12.52 28.44 -9.33
CA GLY A 4 11.68 27.34 -9.81
C GLY A 4 12.22 25.93 -9.49
N SER A 5 13.36 25.79 -8.82
CA SER A 5 13.91 24.49 -8.45
C SER A 5 13.13 23.86 -7.28
N PRO A 6 12.98 22.53 -7.28
CA PRO A 6 12.31 21.84 -6.19
C PRO A 6 13.13 21.90 -4.90
N THR A 7 12.48 22.23 -3.80
CA THR A 7 13.06 22.14 -2.45
C THR A 7 13.25 20.70 -1.96
N LYS A 8 12.56 19.75 -2.59
CA LYS A 8 12.64 18.33 -2.25
C LYS A 8 12.35 17.49 -3.49
N VAL A 9 13.20 16.50 -3.72
CA VAL A 9 13.10 15.52 -4.80
C VAL A 9 13.04 14.13 -4.19
N GLY A 10 12.20 13.28 -4.75
CA GLY A 10 12.11 11.87 -4.36
C GLY A 10 11.60 11.02 -5.51
N ALA A 11 11.67 9.71 -5.33
CA ALA A 11 11.21 8.76 -6.33
C ALA A 11 10.72 7.46 -5.69
N GLY A 12 9.84 6.75 -6.39
CA GLY A 12 9.28 5.49 -5.92
C GLY A 12 8.71 4.64 -7.05
N LEU A 13 8.30 3.42 -6.72
CA LEU A 13 7.79 2.43 -7.67
C LEU A 13 6.28 2.23 -7.48
N LEU A 14 5.52 2.38 -8.56
CA LEU A 14 4.18 1.81 -8.67
C LEU A 14 4.31 0.43 -9.30
N ILE A 15 4.40 -0.61 -8.48
CA ILE A 15 4.52 -2.00 -8.94
C ILE A 15 3.12 -2.57 -9.18
N CYS A 16 2.81 -2.89 -10.43
CA CYS A 16 1.51 -3.35 -10.89
C CYS A 16 1.52 -4.80 -11.36
N CYS A 17 0.40 -5.48 -11.18
CA CYS A 17 0.17 -6.82 -11.69
C CYS A 17 -1.34 -7.07 -11.79
N GLU A 18 -1.84 -7.45 -12.97
CA GLU A 18 -3.23 -7.89 -13.17
C GLU A 18 -4.28 -6.95 -12.57
N GLY A 19 -4.15 -5.64 -12.83
CA GLY A 19 -5.10 -4.63 -12.33
C GLY A 19 -4.93 -4.26 -10.85
N SER A 20 -3.95 -4.82 -10.13
CA SER A 20 -3.61 -4.44 -8.76
C SER A 20 -2.24 -3.75 -8.68
N CYS A 21 -1.98 -3.02 -7.59
CA CYS A 21 -0.67 -2.49 -7.24
C CYS A 21 -0.26 -2.80 -5.80
N LEU A 22 1.06 -2.84 -5.55
CA LEU A 22 1.60 -3.00 -4.20
C LEU A 22 1.58 -1.65 -3.46
N LEU A 23 0.98 -1.64 -2.27
CA LEU A 23 1.04 -0.51 -1.33
C LEU A 23 1.56 -0.97 0.03
N LEU A 24 2.30 -0.08 0.69
CA LEU A 24 2.86 -0.28 2.03
C LEU A 24 2.17 0.65 3.04
N ARG A 25 1.84 0.13 4.22
CA ARG A 25 1.31 0.93 5.33
C ARG A 25 2.44 1.48 6.16
N ARG A 26 2.54 2.81 6.23
CA ARG A 26 3.59 3.52 6.97
C ARG A 26 3.41 3.36 8.48
N SER A 27 4.52 3.16 9.20
CA SER A 27 4.56 3.02 10.65
C SER A 27 4.27 4.34 11.38
N GLU A 28 4.05 4.27 12.69
CA GLU A 28 3.77 5.46 13.52
C GLU A 28 4.97 6.41 13.67
N SER A 29 6.19 5.90 13.53
CA SER A 29 7.43 6.69 13.54
C SER A 29 7.73 7.38 12.20
N SER A 30 6.98 7.04 11.15
CA SER A 30 7.18 7.52 9.79
C SER A 30 6.38 8.78 9.48
N GLY A 31 6.84 9.61 8.54
CA GLY A 31 6.03 10.74 8.06
C GLY A 31 4.72 10.28 7.42
N ASN A 32 3.58 10.93 7.71
CA ASN A 32 2.22 10.46 7.38
C ASN A 32 1.90 9.05 7.96
N PRO A 33 1.93 8.88 9.30
CA PRO A 33 1.60 7.63 9.98
C PRO A 33 0.32 6.96 9.50
N GLY A 34 0.33 5.63 9.41
CA GLY A 34 -0.84 4.81 9.08
C GLY A 34 -1.35 4.93 7.64
N SER A 35 -0.80 5.84 6.83
CA SER A 35 -1.17 5.99 5.42
C SER A 35 -0.55 4.91 4.54
N TRP A 36 -1.20 4.63 3.41
CA TRP A 36 -0.78 3.63 2.43
C TRP A 36 -0.11 4.29 1.24
N GLY A 37 1.16 3.96 1.02
CA GLY A 37 2.03 4.59 0.02
C GLY A 37 2.69 3.61 -0.92
N LEU A 38 3.38 4.16 -1.90
CA LEU A 38 4.29 3.42 -2.77
C LEU A 38 5.59 3.16 -2.01
N PRO A 39 6.31 2.05 -2.31
CA PRO A 39 7.70 1.95 -1.94
C PRO A 39 8.52 3.08 -2.60
N GLY A 40 9.35 3.77 -1.83
CA GLY A 40 10.22 4.84 -2.30
C GLY A 40 10.39 6.01 -1.33
N GLY A 41 11.44 6.78 -1.54
CA GLY A 41 11.87 7.82 -0.61
C GLY A 41 12.43 9.07 -1.28
N ASN A 42 13.36 9.73 -0.58
CA ASN A 42 13.95 10.97 -1.04
C ASN A 42 15.19 10.66 -1.89
N ALA A 43 15.46 11.52 -2.87
CA ALA A 43 16.74 11.46 -3.56
C ALA A 43 17.83 12.04 -2.67
N ASP A 44 18.96 11.35 -2.61
CA ASP A 44 20.15 11.79 -1.90
C ASP A 44 21.14 12.44 -2.87
N GLU A 45 22.09 13.22 -2.34
CA GLU A 45 23.16 13.82 -3.15
C GLU A 45 24.00 12.74 -3.86
N ALA A 46 24.17 11.59 -3.22
CA ALA A 46 24.88 10.45 -3.77
C ALA A 46 24.19 9.83 -5.01
N ASP A 47 22.87 10.01 -5.14
CA ASP A 47 22.10 9.52 -6.29
C ASP A 47 22.39 10.33 -7.56
N ARG A 48 23.00 11.53 -7.45
CA ARG A 48 23.45 12.36 -8.59
C ARG A 48 22.36 12.62 -9.65
N GLY A 49 21.10 12.63 -9.22
CA GLY A 49 19.94 12.82 -10.09
C GLY A 49 19.41 11.55 -10.77
N ASP A 50 19.97 10.37 -10.49
CA ASP A 50 19.42 9.08 -10.94
C ASP A 50 18.20 8.69 -10.11
N LEU A 51 17.03 9.20 -10.53
CA LEU A 51 15.77 8.96 -9.82
C LEU A 51 15.29 7.51 -9.91
N LEU A 52 15.65 6.78 -10.97
CA LEU A 52 15.30 5.37 -11.06
C LEU A 52 16.16 4.57 -10.08
N GLY A 53 17.46 4.88 -10.00
CA GLY A 53 18.37 4.37 -8.98
C GLY A 53 17.84 4.64 -7.56
N THR A 54 17.44 5.87 -7.26
CA THR A 54 16.78 6.22 -5.98
C THR A 54 15.56 5.34 -5.72
N ALA A 55 14.60 5.27 -6.65
CA ALA A 55 13.38 4.48 -6.47
C ALA A 55 13.66 2.99 -6.22
N MET A 56 14.64 2.42 -6.92
CA MET A 56 15.04 1.03 -6.80
C MET A 56 15.83 0.75 -5.51
N ARG A 57 16.63 1.70 -5.02
CA ARG A 57 17.36 1.60 -3.75
C ARG A 57 16.37 1.63 -2.59
N GLU A 58 15.58 2.69 -2.50
CA GLU A 58 14.58 2.91 -1.45
C GLU A 58 13.59 1.75 -1.38
N ALA A 59 13.06 1.30 -2.53
CA ALA A 59 12.15 0.18 -2.55
C ALA A 59 12.79 -1.09 -1.97
N ARG A 60 14.07 -1.37 -2.25
CA ARG A 60 14.78 -2.53 -1.67
C ARG A 60 15.01 -2.39 -0.17
N GLU A 61 15.29 -1.19 0.31
CA GLU A 61 15.44 -0.93 1.75
C GLU A 61 14.12 -1.17 2.50
N GLU A 62 12.98 -0.83 1.88
CA GLU A 62 11.65 -0.95 2.48
C GLU A 62 10.98 -2.33 2.34
N VAL A 63 11.28 -3.08 1.28
CA VAL A 63 10.61 -4.37 0.98
C VAL A 63 11.55 -5.57 0.87
N GLY A 64 12.86 -5.35 1.03
CA GLY A 64 13.89 -6.36 0.80
C GLY A 64 14.17 -6.58 -0.68
N GLN A 65 13.94 -7.80 -1.17
CA GLN A 65 14.14 -8.08 -2.60
C GLN A 65 12.95 -7.57 -3.41
N LEU A 66 13.23 -7.02 -4.60
CA LEU A 66 12.19 -6.67 -5.56
C LEU A 66 11.65 -7.93 -6.26
N PRO A 67 10.38 -7.95 -6.68
CA PRO A 67 9.79 -9.09 -7.37
C PRO A 67 10.52 -9.39 -8.69
N GLU A 68 10.70 -10.67 -8.98
CA GLU A 68 11.31 -11.13 -10.23
C GLU A 68 10.52 -10.67 -11.46
N GLY A 69 11.23 -10.35 -12.54
CA GLY A 69 10.61 -9.92 -13.80
C GLY A 69 10.01 -8.52 -13.75
N LEU A 70 10.36 -7.70 -12.75
CA LEU A 70 9.98 -6.30 -12.68
C LEU A 70 10.47 -5.54 -13.92
N HIS A 71 9.55 -4.91 -14.63
CA HIS A 71 9.81 -4.15 -15.83
C HIS A 71 9.21 -2.75 -15.75
N VAL A 72 10.04 -1.71 -15.90
CA VAL A 72 9.58 -0.31 -15.86
C VAL A 72 8.94 0.06 -17.20
N LEU A 73 7.70 0.51 -17.14
CA LEU A 73 6.85 0.89 -18.27
C LEU A 73 6.93 2.39 -18.59
N GLY A 74 7.24 3.21 -17.59
CA GLY A 74 7.33 4.66 -17.74
C GLY A 74 7.40 5.36 -16.40
N GLN A 75 7.21 6.69 -16.41
CA GLN A 75 7.27 7.49 -15.20
C GLN A 75 6.27 8.65 -15.22
N VAL A 76 5.85 9.07 -14.03
CA VAL A 76 4.99 10.22 -13.80
C VAL A 76 5.62 11.13 -12.76
N LEU A 77 5.79 12.41 -13.10
CA LEU A 77 6.17 13.41 -12.12
C LEU A 77 4.93 13.94 -11.39
N THR A 78 4.89 13.75 -10.08
CA THR A 78 3.94 14.42 -9.21
C THR A 78 4.59 15.65 -8.57
N ARG A 79 3.82 16.74 -8.43
CA ARG A 79 4.27 17.97 -7.76
C ARG A 79 3.32 18.32 -6.64
N ARG A 80 3.85 18.62 -5.45
CA ARG A 80 3.04 18.92 -4.26
C ARG A 80 3.65 20.04 -3.41
N GLY A 81 2.89 20.49 -2.41
CA GLY A 81 3.25 21.60 -1.54
C GLY A 81 2.62 22.91 -2.01
N LYS A 82 2.64 23.93 -1.14
CA LYS A 82 1.96 25.23 -1.37
C LYS A 82 2.41 25.93 -2.66
N ALA A 83 3.64 25.69 -3.10
CA ALA A 83 4.23 26.25 -4.31
C ALA A 83 4.66 25.15 -5.30
N LEU A 84 4.10 23.95 -5.20
CA LEU A 84 4.45 22.78 -6.02
C LEU A 84 5.94 22.40 -5.97
N GLN A 85 6.63 22.78 -4.91
CA GLN A 85 8.09 22.71 -4.78
C GLN A 85 8.62 21.35 -4.34
N LYS A 86 7.74 20.36 -4.12
CA LYS A 86 8.12 18.98 -3.79
C LYS A 86 7.83 18.12 -5.01
N HIS A 87 8.88 17.66 -5.68
CA HIS A 87 8.81 16.82 -6.85
C HIS A 87 9.00 15.36 -6.44
N TYR A 88 8.14 14.49 -6.95
CA TYR A 88 8.25 13.06 -6.71
C TYR A 88 7.96 12.29 -7.99
N THR A 89 8.97 11.61 -8.52
CA THR A 89 8.87 10.82 -9.76
C THR A 89 8.45 9.39 -9.43
N VAL A 90 7.31 8.97 -9.94
CA VAL A 90 6.80 7.61 -9.79
C VAL A 90 7.15 6.83 -11.04
N PHE A 91 7.93 5.76 -10.91
CA PHE A 91 8.17 4.82 -12.00
C PHE A 91 7.08 3.75 -11.96
N VAL A 92 6.35 3.61 -13.06
CA VAL A 92 5.32 2.59 -13.23
C VAL A 92 6.02 1.33 -13.69
N ALA A 93 5.84 0.22 -12.97
CA ALA A 93 6.43 -1.05 -13.30
C ALA A 93 5.39 -2.16 -13.33
N SER A 94 5.59 -3.18 -14.15
CA SER A 94 4.80 -4.40 -14.14
C SER A 94 5.63 -5.60 -13.70
N ILE A 95 4.95 -6.60 -13.14
CA ILE A 95 5.52 -7.93 -12.88
C ILE A 95 4.60 -9.02 -13.44
N PRO A 96 5.14 -10.19 -13.80
CA PRO A 96 4.34 -11.36 -14.13
C PRO A 96 3.44 -11.80 -12.96
N GLY A 97 2.24 -12.33 -13.26
CA GLY A 97 1.32 -12.90 -12.26
C GLY A 97 1.97 -14.04 -11.45
N SER A 98 2.83 -14.83 -12.09
CA SER A 98 3.62 -15.88 -11.42
C SER A 98 4.62 -15.34 -10.40
N SER A 99 5.15 -14.13 -10.61
CA SER A 99 6.01 -13.44 -9.66
C SER A 99 5.19 -12.91 -8.49
N ARG A 100 4.04 -12.25 -8.77
CA ARG A 100 3.10 -11.81 -7.71
C ARG A 100 2.70 -12.96 -6.80
N ALA A 101 2.36 -14.12 -7.39
CA ALA A 101 1.93 -15.33 -6.68
C ALA A 101 2.98 -15.95 -5.75
N ARG A 102 4.23 -15.46 -5.77
CA ARG A 102 5.33 -15.92 -4.90
C ARG A 102 5.98 -14.78 -4.13
N TYR A 103 5.46 -13.56 -4.26
CA TYR A 103 6.09 -12.38 -3.73
C TYR A 103 5.47 -11.95 -2.40
N ALA A 104 6.32 -11.89 -1.38
CA ALA A 104 6.01 -11.34 -0.06
C ALA A 104 7.13 -10.36 0.33
N PRO A 105 6.85 -9.04 0.41
CA PRO A 105 7.77 -8.05 0.96
C PRO A 105 8.30 -8.43 2.35
N GLN A 106 9.60 -8.25 2.55
CA GLN A 106 10.21 -8.20 3.87
C GLN A 106 10.30 -6.74 4.30
N LEU A 107 9.34 -6.30 5.13
CA LEU A 107 9.26 -4.91 5.56
C LEU A 107 10.35 -4.55 6.57
N ASN A 108 10.82 -3.31 6.51
CA ASN A 108 11.61 -2.68 7.55
C ASN A 108 10.72 -1.89 8.55
N ASP A 109 11.32 -1.24 9.54
CA ASP A 109 10.60 -0.52 10.62
C ASP A 109 9.80 0.71 10.15
N GLU A 110 9.98 1.15 8.90
CA GLU A 110 9.18 2.25 8.33
C GLU A 110 7.76 1.80 7.94
N HIS A 111 7.52 0.49 7.85
CA HIS A 111 6.26 -0.06 7.38
C HIS A 111 5.75 -1.18 8.28
N THR A 112 4.44 -1.24 8.45
CA THR A 112 3.77 -2.19 9.37
C THR A 112 2.91 -3.21 8.65
N ASP A 113 2.56 -2.97 7.40
CA ASP A 113 1.73 -3.87 6.59
C ASP A 113 1.95 -3.59 5.09
N TRP A 114 1.55 -4.53 4.24
CA TRP A 114 1.61 -4.40 2.78
C TRP A 114 0.44 -5.15 2.13
N ARG A 115 -0.05 -4.63 0.99
CA ARG A 115 -1.18 -5.20 0.26
C ARG A 115 -1.05 -5.04 -1.24
N TRP A 116 -1.58 -6.02 -1.98
CA TRP A 116 -1.92 -5.84 -3.38
C TRP A 116 -3.34 -5.28 -3.46
N VAL A 117 -3.50 -4.03 -3.87
CA VAL A 117 -4.78 -3.34 -3.91
C VAL A 117 -5.22 -3.14 -5.36
N ASP A 118 -6.50 -3.40 -5.65
CA ASP A 118 -7.09 -3.14 -6.95
C ASP A 118 -6.95 -1.65 -7.35
N LEU A 119 -6.50 -1.38 -8.58
CA LEU A 119 -6.24 -0.02 -9.06
C LEU A 119 -7.52 0.82 -9.16
N ALA A 120 -8.66 0.22 -9.49
CA ALA A 120 -9.94 0.92 -9.52
C ALA A 120 -10.39 1.27 -8.10
N HIS A 121 -10.13 0.41 -7.11
CA HIS A 121 -10.33 0.74 -5.71
C HIS A 121 -9.46 1.92 -5.25
N VAL A 122 -8.16 1.90 -5.59
CA VAL A 122 -7.25 3.02 -5.28
C VAL A 122 -7.72 4.32 -5.94
N ALA A 123 -8.17 4.26 -7.20
CA ALA A 123 -8.72 5.41 -7.91
C ALA A 123 -9.99 5.97 -7.26
N ALA A 124 -10.91 5.10 -6.82
CA ALA A 124 -12.11 5.52 -6.09
C ALA A 124 -11.73 6.26 -4.79
N LEU A 125 -10.86 5.67 -3.97
CA LEU A 125 -10.38 6.28 -2.73
C LEU A 125 -9.68 7.63 -2.97
N ALA A 126 -8.87 7.73 -4.03
CA ALA A 126 -8.17 8.96 -4.39
C ALA A 126 -9.15 10.09 -4.79
N GLY A 127 -10.22 9.74 -5.52
CA GLY A 127 -11.33 10.64 -5.87
C GLY A 127 -12.24 11.03 -4.71
N GLY A 128 -11.99 10.54 -3.49
CA GLY A 128 -12.82 10.80 -2.32
C GLY A 128 -14.09 9.93 -2.25
N VAL A 129 -14.19 8.92 -3.10
CA VAL A 129 -15.23 7.89 -3.03
C VAL A 129 -14.66 6.74 -2.20
N HIS A 130 -15.17 6.53 -0.99
CA HIS A 130 -14.96 5.24 -0.34
C HIS A 130 -15.83 4.22 -1.09
N PRO A 131 -15.23 3.23 -1.78
CA PRO A 131 -16.02 2.23 -2.50
C PRO A 131 -16.64 1.29 -1.45
N HIS A 132 -17.76 1.72 -0.88
CA HIS A 132 -18.71 0.80 -0.29
C HIS A 132 -19.65 0.33 -1.40
N ALA A 133 -19.85 -0.99 -1.47
CA ALA A 133 -20.76 -1.73 -2.35
C ALA A 133 -20.22 -2.26 -3.70
N HIS A 134 -19.28 -3.21 -3.66
CA HIS A 134 -19.44 -4.47 -4.40
C HIS A 134 -18.55 -5.59 -3.86
N LEU A 135 -18.80 -6.01 -2.61
CA LEU A 135 -18.36 -7.31 -2.11
C LEU A 135 -19.55 -7.95 -1.39
N LEU A 136 -20.40 -8.61 -2.17
CA LEU A 136 -21.16 -9.75 -1.66
C LEU A 136 -20.56 -11.00 -2.30
N PRO A 137 -20.10 -12.00 -1.53
CA PRO A 137 -19.98 -13.34 -2.06
C PRO A 137 -21.40 -13.88 -2.31
N ALA A 138 -21.65 -14.40 -3.51
CA ALA A 138 -22.86 -15.15 -3.80
C ALA A 138 -22.82 -16.49 -3.08
N ALA A 139 -23.41 -16.58 -1.88
CA ALA A 139 -23.93 -17.83 -1.32
C ALA A 139 -24.85 -17.60 -0.11
N ALA A 140 -25.99 -18.31 -0.15
CA ALA A 140 -26.91 -18.68 0.92
C ALA A 140 -27.92 -17.64 1.44
N ALA A 141 -29.13 -17.67 0.88
CA ALA A 141 -30.35 -17.76 1.67
C ALA A 141 -31.49 -18.35 0.81
N GLN A 142 -31.95 -19.54 1.21
CA GLN A 142 -33.20 -20.14 0.75
C GLN A 142 -34.37 -19.19 0.99
N GLN A 143 -35.29 -19.22 0.03
CA GLN A 143 -36.64 -18.70 0.17
C GLN A 143 -37.34 -19.42 1.32
N ASP A 144 -37.93 -18.66 2.22
CA ASP A 144 -39.11 -19.09 2.97
C ASP A 144 -40.10 -17.92 3.01
N ASP A 145 -41.35 -18.26 2.73
CA ASP A 145 -42.46 -17.37 2.44
C ASP A 145 -43.08 -16.76 3.71
N GLY A 146 -43.74 -15.60 3.61
CA GLY A 146 -44.81 -15.26 4.57
C GLY A 146 -44.99 -13.79 4.96
N GLU A 147 -45.92 -13.12 4.27
CA GLU A 147 -46.94 -12.15 4.73
C GLU A 147 -46.62 -10.92 5.62
N ALA A 148 -46.81 -9.75 4.99
CA ALA A 148 -47.73 -8.65 5.33
C ALA A 148 -47.93 -8.18 6.80
N SER A 149 -47.72 -6.87 7.06
CA SER A 149 -48.79 -5.85 7.08
C SER A 149 -48.38 -4.53 7.76
N ALA A 150 -48.75 -3.43 7.09
CA ALA A 150 -49.17 -2.09 7.56
C ALA A 150 -48.62 -1.43 8.85
N GLY A 151 -48.25 -0.15 8.68
CA GLY A 151 -48.89 0.93 9.45
C GLY A 151 -47.99 1.89 10.21
N GLY A 152 -48.19 3.19 9.94
CA GLY A 152 -48.30 4.20 11.00
C GLY A 152 -47.14 5.19 11.13
N GLY A 153 -47.44 6.47 10.87
CA GLY A 153 -46.53 7.60 11.04
C GLY A 153 -46.23 7.96 12.50
N GLY A 154 -45.35 8.94 12.68
CA GLY A 154 -45.00 9.42 14.02
C GLY A 154 -43.90 10.46 14.01
N ASP A 155 -44.32 11.70 14.19
CA ASP A 155 -43.59 12.96 14.21
C ASP A 155 -42.73 13.14 15.48
N GLY A 156 -41.74 14.06 15.42
CA GLY A 156 -41.28 14.81 16.59
C GLY A 156 -39.92 14.47 17.23
N GLY A 157 -39.03 15.47 17.28
CA GLY A 157 -38.23 15.74 18.49
C GLY A 157 -36.70 15.78 18.37
N ALA A 158 -36.14 16.95 18.03
CA ALA A 158 -34.89 17.45 18.61
C ALA A 158 -35.26 18.51 19.69
N PRO A 159 -34.35 19.09 20.51
CA PRO A 159 -32.89 18.89 20.63
C PRO A 159 -32.41 18.72 22.10
N GLY A 160 -31.12 18.42 22.29
CA GLY A 160 -30.52 18.40 23.63
C GLY A 160 -28.99 18.50 23.62
N SER A 161 -28.49 19.70 23.90
CA SER A 161 -27.09 20.06 24.14
C SER A 161 -26.44 19.24 25.26
N SER A 162 -25.13 18.99 25.15
CA SER A 162 -24.16 19.36 26.20
C SER A 162 -22.71 19.20 25.76
N ASN A 163 -21.99 20.31 25.84
CA ASN A 163 -20.54 20.41 25.96
C ASN A 163 -20.03 19.53 27.11
N ASN A 164 -18.82 18.96 26.96
CA ASN A 164 -17.83 19.20 27.99
C ASN A 164 -16.41 19.23 27.44
N ASN A 165 -15.72 20.28 27.84
CA ASN A 165 -14.35 20.64 27.55
C ASN A 165 -13.51 20.30 28.79
N SER A 166 -12.36 19.64 28.65
CA SER A 166 -11.34 19.66 29.70
C SER A 166 -9.93 19.45 29.11
N ASN A 167 -9.17 20.54 29.19
CA ASN A 167 -7.71 20.61 29.10
C ASN A 167 -7.02 19.78 30.20
N GLY A 168 -5.78 19.39 29.93
CA GLY A 168 -4.77 19.00 30.93
C GLY A 168 -3.60 18.30 30.25
N ALA A 169 -2.70 19.02 29.60
CA ALA A 169 -1.44 19.52 30.19
C ALA A 169 -0.51 18.40 30.68
N ALA A 170 0.61 18.24 29.94
CA ALA A 170 1.80 17.48 30.31
C ALA A 170 2.42 17.99 31.62
N PRO A 171 3.36 17.24 32.24
CA PRO A 171 4.75 17.39 31.79
C PRO A 171 5.63 16.12 31.88
N ASP A 172 6.62 16.06 30.97
CA ASP A 172 7.95 15.44 31.11
C ASP A 172 8.66 16.03 32.39
N PRO A 173 9.77 15.52 32.99
CA PRO A 173 10.89 14.92 32.26
C PRO A 173 11.80 13.88 32.96
N HIS A 174 12.69 13.30 32.16
CA HIS A 174 14.04 12.77 32.47
C HIS A 174 14.19 11.64 33.51
N GLN A 175 14.87 10.54 33.13
CA GLN A 175 16.29 10.31 33.49
C GLN A 175 16.76 8.86 33.23
N HIS A 176 17.99 8.77 32.69
CA HIS A 176 19.03 7.76 32.87
C HIS A 176 18.79 6.32 32.37
N HIS A 177 19.73 5.83 31.54
CA HIS A 177 20.63 4.65 31.69
C HIS A 177 21.50 4.69 30.41
N GLY A 178 22.84 4.63 30.40
CA GLY A 178 23.75 3.97 31.32
C GLY A 178 24.33 2.71 30.67
N HIS A 179 25.29 2.89 29.76
CA HIS A 179 26.38 1.98 29.33
C HIS A 179 26.05 0.56 28.83
N HIS A 180 26.65 0.14 27.72
CA HIS A 180 27.42 -1.12 27.60
C HIS A 180 28.11 -1.18 26.22
N HIS A 181 29.44 -1.07 26.19
CA HIS A 181 30.27 -1.41 25.03
C HIS A 181 31.05 -2.70 25.31
N HIS A 182 30.83 -3.66 24.41
CA HIS A 182 31.83 -4.47 23.70
C HIS A 182 32.65 -5.59 24.36
N HIS A 183 32.68 -6.66 23.54
CA HIS A 183 33.73 -7.65 23.28
C HIS A 183 33.79 -8.91 24.14
N HIS A 184 33.28 -10.00 23.54
CA HIS A 184 33.93 -11.30 23.62
C HIS A 184 34.05 -11.91 22.21
N HIS A 185 35.28 -12.12 21.79
CA HIS A 185 35.69 -13.06 20.75
C HIS A 185 35.54 -14.50 21.26
N SER A 186 35.08 -15.42 20.40
CA SER A 186 35.74 -16.73 20.26
C SER A 186 35.19 -17.54 19.08
N HIS A 187 36.13 -18.16 18.38
CA HIS A 187 36.02 -19.05 17.22
C HIS A 187 35.36 -20.41 17.54
N SER A 188 34.79 -21.06 16.51
CA SER A 188 35.08 -22.44 16.04
C SER A 188 33.88 -22.98 15.24
N HIS A 189 34.05 -23.25 13.92
CA HIS A 189 34.30 -24.58 13.32
C HIS A 189 33.28 -25.67 13.69
N GLY A 190 32.51 -26.12 12.69
CA GLY A 190 31.74 -27.37 12.77
C GLY A 190 30.91 -27.63 11.52
N HIS A 191 31.39 -28.53 10.66
CA HIS A 191 30.65 -29.13 9.55
C HIS A 191 29.34 -29.79 10.01
N GLY A 192 28.31 -29.72 9.17
CA GLY A 192 27.07 -30.47 9.33
C GLY A 192 26.31 -30.54 8.02
N HIS A 193 26.57 -31.58 7.24
CA HIS A 193 25.73 -32.04 6.14
C HIS A 193 24.31 -32.30 6.65
N GLY A 194 23.30 -31.73 5.97
CA GLY A 194 21.89 -31.92 6.29
C GLY A 194 21.01 -31.56 5.10
N SER A 195 21.07 -32.36 4.04
CA SER A 195 20.10 -32.35 2.94
C SER A 195 18.80 -32.97 3.45
N HIS A 196 17.85 -32.16 3.91
CA HIS A 196 16.46 -32.55 4.17
C HIS A 196 15.55 -31.33 3.95
N GLY A 197 14.58 -31.44 3.02
CA GLY A 197 13.30 -30.71 3.12
C GLY A 197 13.05 -29.52 2.19
N ASP A 198 13.20 -29.66 0.87
CA ASP A 198 12.78 -28.64 -0.12
C ASP A 198 11.25 -28.47 -0.26
N GLY A 199 10.47 -29.15 0.60
CA GLY A 199 8.99 -29.11 0.60
C GLY A 199 8.36 -28.10 1.57
N GLY A 200 9.13 -27.55 2.52
CA GLY A 200 8.61 -26.61 3.53
C GLY A 200 8.62 -25.15 3.08
N VAL A 201 9.74 -24.73 2.45
CA VAL A 201 9.92 -23.36 1.96
C VAL A 201 8.94 -22.99 0.83
N ALA A 202 8.57 -23.97 -0.02
CA ALA A 202 7.61 -23.75 -1.09
C ALA A 202 6.17 -23.49 -0.58
N ALA A 203 5.77 -24.12 0.52
CA ALA A 203 4.45 -23.92 1.12
C ALA A 203 4.35 -22.58 1.87
N GLU A 204 5.44 -22.14 2.51
CA GLU A 204 5.51 -20.86 3.22
C GLU A 204 5.59 -19.66 2.26
N LEU A 205 6.28 -19.82 1.11
CA LEU A 205 6.28 -18.84 0.02
C LEU A 205 4.93 -18.73 -0.70
N ALA A 206 4.19 -19.83 -0.84
CA ALA A 206 2.85 -19.84 -1.42
C ALA A 206 1.81 -19.15 -0.50
N ALA A 207 2.00 -19.21 0.83
CA ALA A 207 1.15 -18.51 1.79
C ALA A 207 1.31 -16.99 1.73
N GLY A 208 2.51 -16.49 1.41
CA GLY A 208 2.81 -15.06 1.31
C GLY A 208 1.98 -14.31 0.25
N ALA A 209 1.69 -14.93 -0.88
CA ALA A 209 0.97 -14.27 -1.98
C ALA A 209 -0.55 -14.29 -1.87
N ALA A 210 -1.14 -15.29 -1.21
CA ALA A 210 -2.57 -15.34 -0.92
C ALA A 210 -2.96 -14.37 0.20
N ALA A 211 -2.05 -14.10 1.15
CA ALA A 211 -2.30 -13.32 2.36
C ALA A 211 -2.51 -11.81 2.14
N ALA A 212 -2.26 -11.28 0.93
CA ALA A 212 -2.35 -9.85 0.63
C ALA A 212 -3.35 -9.47 -0.48
N ALA A 213 -4.13 -10.44 -0.98
CA ALA A 213 -5.19 -10.24 -1.98
C ALA A 213 -6.58 -10.03 -1.34
N GLY A 214 -6.65 -9.89 -0.01
CA GLY A 214 -7.89 -9.54 0.68
C GLY A 214 -8.35 -8.12 0.31
N PRO A 215 -9.67 -7.83 0.46
CA PRO A 215 -10.15 -6.48 0.23
C PRO A 215 -9.36 -5.50 1.09
N PRO A 216 -9.05 -4.30 0.57
CA PRO A 216 -8.32 -3.29 1.32
C PRO A 216 -9.03 -3.04 2.66
N PRO A 217 -8.27 -2.91 3.76
CA PRO A 217 -8.86 -2.71 5.08
C PRO A 217 -9.79 -1.49 5.08
N GLY A 218 -10.92 -1.62 5.78
CA GLY A 218 -11.82 -0.48 6.01
C GLY A 218 -11.04 0.69 6.61
N GLY A 219 -11.21 1.89 6.05
CA GLY A 219 -10.47 3.09 6.49
C GLY A 219 -9.06 3.25 5.91
N MET A 220 -8.69 2.52 4.85
CA MET A 220 -7.44 2.75 4.11
C MET A 220 -7.28 4.23 3.71
N THR A 221 -6.32 4.90 4.33
CA THR A 221 -5.97 6.29 4.02
C THR A 221 -4.78 6.32 3.08
N LEU A 222 -4.98 6.80 1.84
CA LEU A 222 -3.91 6.88 0.85
C LEU A 222 -2.93 8.01 1.15
N HIS A 223 -1.64 7.73 0.97
CA HIS A 223 -0.57 8.73 1.03
C HIS A 223 -0.79 9.81 -0.05
N PRO A 224 -0.44 11.09 0.18
CA PRO A 224 -0.69 12.17 -0.77
C PRO A 224 -0.15 11.95 -2.19
N VAL A 225 0.99 11.27 -2.34
CA VAL A 225 1.54 10.92 -3.67
C VAL A 225 0.58 10.00 -4.43
N VAL A 226 0.05 8.95 -3.77
CA VAL A 226 -0.91 8.03 -4.38
C VAL A 226 -2.22 8.76 -4.70
N ARG A 227 -2.70 9.62 -3.81
CA ARG A 227 -3.91 10.44 -4.07
C ARG A 227 -3.75 11.34 -5.29
N ILE A 228 -2.61 12.01 -5.46
CA ILE A 228 -2.34 12.86 -6.63
C ILE A 228 -2.25 12.01 -7.89
N LEU A 229 -1.56 10.87 -7.81
CA LEU A 229 -1.35 9.96 -8.92
C LEU A 229 -2.67 9.44 -9.49
N PHE A 230 -3.62 9.07 -8.63
CA PHE A 230 -4.89 8.46 -9.04
C PHE A 230 -6.10 9.42 -9.02
N GLY A 231 -5.98 10.61 -8.47
CA GLY A 231 -7.09 11.53 -8.22
C GLY A 231 -7.33 12.58 -9.31
N GLY A 232 -6.74 12.45 -10.51
CA GLY A 232 -6.96 13.44 -11.58
C GLY A 232 -5.92 13.43 -12.70
N ALA A 233 -5.10 14.49 -12.79
CA ALA A 233 -4.28 14.87 -13.95
C ALA A 233 -3.30 13.80 -14.50
N HIS A 234 -3.12 12.69 -13.79
CA HIS A 234 -2.23 11.61 -14.19
C HIS A 234 -2.96 10.31 -14.55
N THR A 235 -4.29 10.23 -14.35
CA THR A 235 -5.07 9.01 -14.59
C THR A 235 -4.99 8.56 -16.05
N GLU A 236 -5.07 9.49 -17.02
CA GLU A 236 -4.90 9.16 -18.43
C GLU A 236 -3.49 8.66 -18.76
N ALA A 237 -2.45 9.30 -18.20
CA ALA A 237 -1.07 8.89 -18.40
C ALA A 237 -0.82 7.49 -17.82
N LEU A 238 -1.39 7.19 -16.66
CA LEU A 238 -1.34 5.86 -16.04
C LEU A 238 -2.07 4.82 -16.88
N ALA A 239 -3.28 5.13 -17.35
CA ALA A 239 -4.05 4.24 -18.21
C ALA A 239 -3.33 3.94 -19.53
N ALA A 240 -2.57 4.89 -20.08
CA ALA A 240 -1.78 4.69 -21.29
C ALA A 240 -0.52 3.81 -21.07
N MET A 241 0.05 3.80 -19.86
CA MET A 241 1.23 2.98 -19.54
C MET A 241 0.86 1.57 -19.08
N LEU A 242 -0.26 1.42 -18.36
CA LEU A 242 -0.65 0.13 -17.81
C LEU A 242 -1.28 -0.73 -18.91
N PRO A 243 -0.91 -2.02 -19.01
CA PRO A 243 -1.59 -2.91 -19.93
C PRO A 243 -3.08 -2.99 -19.57
N PRO A 244 -3.98 -3.13 -20.56
CA PRO A 244 -5.39 -3.31 -20.28
C PRO A 244 -5.54 -4.50 -19.33
N SER A 245 -6.28 -4.31 -18.24
CA SER A 245 -6.58 -5.39 -17.32
C SER A 245 -7.34 -6.46 -18.08
N VAL A 246 -6.71 -7.62 -18.28
CA VAL A 246 -7.44 -8.81 -18.72
C VAL A 246 -8.42 -9.11 -17.60
N GLY A 247 -9.70 -8.85 -17.84
CA GLY A 247 -10.74 -9.01 -16.83
C GLY A 247 -10.61 -10.37 -16.15
N SER A 248 -10.78 -10.41 -14.82
CA SER A 248 -11.00 -11.67 -14.13
C SER A 248 -12.05 -12.48 -14.91
N PRO A 249 -11.83 -13.78 -15.19
CA PRO A 249 -12.79 -14.56 -15.93
C PRO A 249 -14.10 -14.55 -15.13
N VAL A 250 -15.08 -13.80 -15.62
CA VAL A 250 -16.46 -13.89 -15.15
C VAL A 250 -16.86 -15.33 -15.43
N LYS A 251 -17.05 -16.11 -14.37
CA LYS A 251 -17.54 -17.49 -14.46
C LYS A 251 -18.81 -17.47 -15.32
N ALA A 252 -18.74 -18.09 -16.49
CA ALA A 252 -19.88 -18.19 -17.38
C ALA A 252 -21.07 -18.79 -16.61
N PRO A 253 -22.30 -18.25 -16.76
CA PRO A 253 -23.47 -18.86 -16.15
C PRO A 253 -23.59 -20.31 -16.64
N PRO A 254 -24.01 -21.25 -15.77
CA PRO A 254 -24.23 -22.63 -16.19
C PRO A 254 -25.27 -22.65 -17.33
N PRO A 255 -25.14 -23.57 -18.30
CA PRO A 255 -26.12 -23.72 -19.36
C PRO A 255 -27.50 -24.01 -18.74
N PRO A 256 -28.59 -23.50 -19.35
CA PRO A 256 -29.93 -23.77 -18.87
C PRO A 256 -30.18 -25.29 -18.83
N ALA A 257 -30.83 -25.73 -17.75
CA ALA A 257 -31.25 -27.11 -17.53
C ALA A 257 -32.35 -27.53 -18.53
#